data_AF-A0AAN7W9E0-F1
#
_entry.id   AF-A0AAN7W9E0-F1
#
_cell.length_a   1.000
_cell.length_b   1.000
_cell.length_c   1.000
_cell.angle_alpha   90.00
_cell.angle_beta   90.00
_cell.angle_gamma   90.00
#
_symmetry.space_group_name_H-M   'P 1'
#
loop_
_entity.id
_entity.type
_entity.pdbx_description
1 polymer ?
#
loop_
_entity_poly.entity_id
_entity_poly.type
_entity_poly.pdbx_seq_one_letter_code
_entity_poly.pdbx_strand_id
1 'polypeptide(L)'
;MSVDYFREHPNLQQYPPDPDRHFILSHMTPFGGRLITEVIGCADANPVAVHSHRTQYYPTQYGYDPANAPNKFIRMRLNNGIVPLETIRTGECLGRTDGMCALDDFLASQWQAEELANYQFTCFANYTILAPTNGNDYDGTVNAETGGIVVSPGQITADDL
;
A
#
# COMPACT_ATOMS: atom_id res chain seq x y z
N MET A 1 -2.67 -4.33 3.62
CA MET A 1 -1.47 -4.69 2.83
C MET A 1 -1.04 -3.49 2.02
N SER A 2 0.16 -2.96 2.30
CA SER A 2 0.61 -1.65 1.79
C SER A 2 1.80 -1.79 0.83
N VAL A 3 2.26 -0.66 0.29
CA VAL A 3 3.55 -0.55 -0.41
C VAL A 3 4.71 -0.67 0.59
N ASP A 4 5.86 -1.17 0.15
CA ASP A 4 7.05 -1.36 0.99
C ASP A 4 7.52 -0.06 1.66
N TYR A 5 7.30 1.09 1.02
CA TYR A 5 7.68 2.40 1.58
C TYR A 5 6.94 2.74 2.88
N PHE A 6 5.74 2.22 3.09
CA PHE A 6 4.93 2.45 4.30
C PHE A 6 5.09 1.32 5.32
N ARG A 7 5.92 0.33 5.04
CA ARG A 7 6.01 -0.89 5.81
C ARG A 7 7.40 -1.04 6.41
N GLU A 8 7.44 -1.09 7.73
CA GLU A 8 8.58 -1.62 8.46
C GLU A 8 8.10 -2.11 9.81
N HIS A 9 8.38 -3.38 10.11
CA HIS A 9 8.11 -3.91 11.44
C HIS A 9 9.11 -3.25 12.42
N PRO A 10 8.66 -2.61 13.49
CA PRO A 10 9.57 -1.93 14.40
C PRO A 10 10.43 -2.96 15.15
N ASN A 11 11.73 -2.98 14.87
CA ASN A 11 12.69 -3.75 15.65
C ASN A 11 13.01 -3.00 16.95
N LEU A 12 12.47 -3.49 18.07
CA LEU A 12 12.65 -2.88 19.39
C LEU A 12 14.05 -3.14 19.99
N GLN A 13 14.83 -4.03 19.38
CA GLN A 13 16.14 -4.46 19.87
C GLN A 13 17.31 -3.78 19.14
N GLN A 14 17.06 -3.17 17.99
CA GLN A 14 18.10 -2.56 17.16
C GLN A 14 18.30 -1.08 17.52
N TYR A 15 19.50 -0.75 17.99
CA TYR A 15 19.94 0.63 18.19
C TYR A 15 21.42 0.80 17.77
N PRO A 16 21.76 1.82 16.95
CA PRO A 16 20.86 2.79 16.31
C PRO A 16 19.95 2.15 15.24
N PRO A 17 18.85 2.80 14.84
CA PRO A 17 18.00 2.33 13.75
C PRO A 17 18.80 2.14 12.45
N ASP A 18 18.38 1.19 11.61
CA ASP A 18 18.99 0.97 10.30
C ASP A 18 19.01 2.28 9.48
N PRO A 19 20.18 2.74 9.00
CA PRO A 19 20.27 3.91 8.15
C PRO A 19 19.58 3.73 6.78
N ASP A 20 19.50 2.50 6.26
CA ASP A 20 18.95 2.18 4.93
C ASP A 20 17.44 1.85 4.97
N ARG A 21 16.80 2.08 6.11
CA ARG A 21 15.39 1.80 6.32
C ARG A 21 14.47 2.66 5.44
N HIS A 22 13.34 2.08 5.03
CA HIS A 22 12.37 2.80 4.21
C HIS A 22 11.38 3.60 5.06
N PHE A 23 11.02 3.11 6.25
CA PHE A 23 10.04 3.77 7.10
C PHE A 23 10.68 4.88 7.92
N ILE A 24 10.63 6.09 7.36
CA ILE A 24 11.10 7.31 8.01
C ILE A 24 9.91 8.23 8.27
N LEU A 25 9.44 8.28 9.52
CA LEU A 25 8.22 9.01 9.90
C LEU A 25 8.25 10.48 9.45
N SER A 26 9.39 11.16 9.56
CA SER A 26 9.56 12.55 9.13
C SER A 26 9.43 12.77 7.62
N HIS A 27 9.62 11.74 6.80
CA HIS A 27 9.39 11.78 5.36
C HIS A 27 7.94 11.45 4.99
N MET A 28 7.19 10.80 5.87
CA MET A 28 5.81 10.40 5.64
C MET A 28 4.81 11.44 6.13
N THR A 29 4.89 11.81 7.41
CA THR A 29 3.92 12.68 8.09
C THR A 29 4.59 13.90 8.73
N PRO A 30 5.35 14.72 7.97
CA PRO A 30 5.80 16.01 8.47
C PRO A 30 4.60 16.95 8.71
N PHE A 31 4.83 18.09 9.36
CA PHE A 31 3.81 19.14 9.41
C PHE A 31 3.43 19.57 7.98
N GLY A 32 2.15 19.47 7.66
CA GLY A 32 1.64 19.71 6.30
C GLY A 32 1.86 18.57 5.31
N GLY A 33 2.18 17.36 5.82
CA GLY A 33 2.33 16.16 5.01
C GLY A 33 1.07 15.86 4.19
N ARG A 34 1.26 15.37 2.96
CA ARG A 34 0.17 15.08 2.02
C ARG A 34 0.44 13.82 1.21
N LEU A 35 -0.58 12.98 1.11
CA LEU A 35 -0.66 11.87 0.17
C LEU A 35 -1.69 12.24 -0.91
N ILE A 36 -1.26 12.27 -2.16
CA ILE A 36 -2.10 12.62 -3.30
C ILE A 36 -2.22 11.40 -4.20
N THR A 37 -3.45 10.94 -4.43
CA THR A 37 -3.75 9.91 -5.41
C THR A 37 -4.28 10.57 -6.67
N GLU A 38 -3.65 10.26 -7.81
CA GLU A 38 -4.00 10.83 -9.09
C GLU A 38 -4.42 9.73 -10.05
N VAL A 39 -5.59 9.90 -10.68
CA VAL A 39 -6.03 9.05 -11.80
C VAL A 39 -5.65 9.75 -13.09
N ILE A 40 -4.91 9.04 -13.93
CA ILE A 40 -4.34 9.53 -15.18
C ILE A 40 -4.97 8.73 -16.31
N GLY A 41 -5.53 9.44 -17.29
CA GLY A 41 -5.97 8.79 -18.51
C GLY A 41 -4.81 8.60 -19.49
N CYS A 42 -4.82 7.50 -20.24
CA CYS A 42 -3.87 7.22 -21.31
C CYS A 42 -4.62 6.75 -22.56
N ALA A 43 -4.13 7.16 -23.73
CA ALA A 43 -4.62 6.66 -25.02
C ALA A 43 -4.17 5.20 -25.24
N ASP A 44 -2.94 4.88 -24.85
CA ASP A 44 -2.37 3.53 -24.93
C ASP A 44 -2.72 2.70 -23.68
N ALA A 45 -2.96 1.41 -23.87
CA ALA A 45 -3.19 0.44 -22.80
C ALA A 45 -1.87 0.00 -22.13
N ASN A 46 -0.75 0.07 -22.85
CA ASN A 46 0.57 -0.32 -22.34
C ASN A 46 1.61 0.78 -22.60
N PRO A 47 1.42 2.00 -22.06
CA PRO A 47 2.36 3.08 -22.27
C PRO A 47 3.72 2.72 -21.65
N VAL A 48 4.81 3.00 -22.37
CA VAL A 48 6.18 2.80 -21.88
C VAL A 48 6.40 3.58 -20.58
N ALA A 49 7.02 2.96 -19.59
CA ALA A 49 7.34 3.59 -18.32
C ALA A 49 8.25 4.82 -18.52
N VAL A 50 7.94 5.93 -17.85
CA VAL A 50 8.69 7.19 -17.98
C VAL A 50 9.29 7.59 -16.63
N HIS A 51 10.62 7.60 -16.56
CA HIS A 51 11.35 7.97 -15.34
C HIS A 51 11.70 9.46 -15.24
N SER A 52 11.66 10.19 -16.36
CA SER A 52 11.96 11.62 -16.38
C SER A 52 10.80 12.41 -15.78
N HIS A 53 11.07 13.22 -14.75
CA HIS A 53 10.08 14.18 -14.26
C HIS A 53 9.69 15.17 -15.36
N ARG A 54 8.39 15.43 -15.49
CA ARG A 54 7.84 16.45 -16.40
C ARG A 54 6.79 17.26 -15.68
N THR A 55 6.89 18.59 -15.80
CA THR A 55 5.88 19.50 -15.27
C THR A 55 4.73 19.62 -16.26
N GLN A 56 3.52 19.31 -15.79
CA GLN A 56 2.27 19.57 -16.51
C GLN A 56 1.61 20.79 -15.88
N TYR A 57 1.37 21.82 -16.67
CA TYR A 57 0.70 23.06 -16.25
C TYR A 57 -0.81 23.01 -16.50
N TYR A 58 -1.24 22.31 -17.55
CA TYR A 58 -2.65 22.11 -17.89
C TYR A 58 -2.92 20.65 -18.23
N PRO A 59 -4.14 20.13 -17.98
CA PRO A 59 -4.48 18.74 -18.28
C PRO A 59 -4.19 18.39 -19.74
N THR A 60 -4.64 19.22 -20.69
CA THR A 60 -4.52 18.94 -22.13
C THR A 60 -3.11 19.13 -22.72
N GLN A 61 -2.14 19.45 -21.87
CA GLN A 61 -0.77 19.65 -22.31
C GLN A 61 -0.18 18.33 -22.83
N TYR A 62 0.58 18.40 -23.92
CA TYR A 62 1.20 17.25 -24.59
C TYR A 62 0.20 16.27 -25.25
N GLY A 63 -0.98 16.74 -25.65
CA GLY A 63 -1.95 15.93 -26.40
C GLY A 63 -2.76 14.98 -25.54
N TYR A 64 -2.75 15.14 -24.21
CA TYR A 64 -3.70 14.46 -23.34
C TYR A 64 -5.10 15.00 -23.61
N ASP A 65 -6.04 14.11 -23.87
CA ASP A 65 -7.45 14.45 -23.93
C ASP A 65 -8.19 13.54 -22.94
N PRO A 66 -8.67 14.07 -21.81
CA PRO A 66 -9.38 13.27 -20.82
C PRO A 66 -10.67 12.66 -21.37
N ALA A 67 -11.29 13.26 -22.39
CA ALA A 67 -12.49 12.71 -23.02
C ALA A 67 -12.18 11.47 -23.88
N ASN A 68 -10.94 11.34 -24.35
CA ASN A 68 -10.47 10.28 -25.26
C ASN A 68 -9.45 9.34 -24.61
N ALA A 69 -9.41 9.26 -23.28
CA ALA A 69 -8.50 8.37 -22.55
C ALA A 69 -9.21 7.06 -22.15
N PRO A 70 -9.19 6.01 -23.00
CA PRO A 70 -9.85 4.73 -22.71
C PRO A 70 -9.21 3.98 -21.55
N ASN A 71 -7.89 4.15 -21.35
CA ASN A 71 -7.15 3.44 -20.32
C ASN A 71 -6.90 4.38 -19.13
N LYS A 72 -7.01 3.85 -17.92
CA LYS A 72 -6.81 4.62 -16.69
C LYS A 72 -5.69 4.01 -15.87
N PHE A 73 -4.84 4.87 -15.36
CA PHE A 73 -3.73 4.55 -14.48
C PHE A 73 -3.88 5.34 -13.19
N ILE A 74 -3.31 4.82 -12.12
CA ILE A 74 -3.23 5.48 -10.83
C ILE A 74 -1.78 5.67 -10.44
N ARG A 75 -1.48 6.79 -9.79
CA ARG A 75 -0.22 7.01 -9.09
C ARG A 75 -0.47 7.67 -7.75
N MET A 76 0.42 7.40 -6.80
CA MET A 76 0.40 8.06 -5.50
C MET A 76 1.64 8.94 -5.33
N ARG A 77 1.45 10.12 -4.72
CA ARG A 77 2.52 11.03 -4.35
C ARG A 77 2.48 11.35 -2.87
N LEU A 78 3.54 11.00 -2.15
CA LEU A 78 3.73 11.38 -0.77
C LEU A 78 4.71 12.54 -0.69
N ASN A 79 4.28 13.69 -0.19
CA ASN A 79 5.14 14.87 -0.01
C ASN A 79 5.92 15.27 -1.28
N ASN A 80 5.26 15.13 -2.45
CA ASN A 80 5.80 15.31 -3.81
C ASN A 80 6.73 14.20 -4.34
N GLY A 81 7.08 13.20 -3.54
CA GLY A 81 7.75 11.98 -4.00
C GLY A 81 6.75 10.98 -4.58
N ILE A 82 7.13 10.31 -5.67
CA ILE A 82 6.33 9.22 -6.26
C ILE A 82 6.43 8.00 -5.36
N VAL A 83 5.29 7.37 -5.07
CA VAL A 83 5.22 6.12 -4.30
C VAL A 83 5.24 4.94 -5.28
N PRO A 84 6.18 3.97 -5.13
CA PRO A 84 6.33 2.86 -6.07
C PRO A 84 5.23 1.80 -5.87
N LEU A 85 4.14 1.90 -6.66
CA LEU A 85 3.00 0.98 -6.57
C LEU A 85 3.32 -0.48 -6.94
N GLU A 86 4.41 -0.72 -7.66
CA GLU A 86 4.88 -2.08 -7.97
C GLU A 86 5.28 -2.89 -6.72
N THR A 87 5.51 -2.22 -5.58
CA THR A 87 5.84 -2.85 -4.30
C THR A 87 4.61 -3.30 -3.51
N ILE A 88 3.40 -3.17 -4.07
CA ILE A 88 2.19 -3.73 -3.45
C ILE A 88 2.29 -5.25 -3.45
N ARG A 89 2.21 -5.86 -2.26
CA ARG A 89 2.49 -7.28 -2.01
C ARG A 89 1.60 -8.29 -2.76
N THR A 90 0.39 -7.89 -3.14
CA THR A 90 -0.57 -8.74 -3.87
C THR A 90 -0.16 -8.96 -5.33
N GLY A 91 0.67 -8.05 -5.88
CA GLY A 91 1.41 -8.28 -7.13
C GLY A 91 0.73 -7.82 -8.42
N GLU A 92 -0.49 -7.29 -8.35
CA GLU A 92 -1.26 -6.84 -9.52
C GLU A 92 -0.61 -5.64 -10.22
N CYS A 93 0.10 -4.80 -9.46
CA CYS A 93 0.81 -3.63 -10.00
C CYS A 93 2.26 -3.92 -10.43
N LEU A 94 2.69 -5.20 -10.47
CA LEU A 94 4.07 -5.57 -10.82
C LEU A 94 4.43 -5.19 -12.26
N GLY A 95 5.70 -4.82 -12.47
CA GLY A 95 6.29 -4.63 -13.79
C GLY A 95 6.38 -3.18 -14.27
N ARG A 96 5.86 -2.20 -13.50
CA ARG A 96 5.97 -0.77 -13.80
C ARG A 96 6.82 -0.01 -12.77
N THR A 97 8.03 0.35 -13.19
CA THR A 97 9.03 1.04 -12.36
C THR A 97 8.86 2.56 -12.29
N ASP A 98 7.86 3.13 -12.96
CA ASP A 98 7.55 4.58 -12.92
C ASP A 98 6.58 4.98 -11.80
N GLY A 99 6.18 4.02 -10.96
CA GLY A 99 5.25 4.24 -9.85
C GLY A 99 3.79 4.45 -10.27
N MET A 100 3.45 4.10 -11.51
CA MET A 100 2.07 3.99 -11.98
C MET A 100 1.58 2.54 -11.95
N CYS A 101 0.28 2.36 -11.77
CA CYS A 101 -0.39 1.07 -11.91
C CYS A 101 -1.65 1.24 -12.76
N ALA A 102 -2.07 0.22 -13.52
CA ALA A 102 -3.38 0.25 -14.16
C ALA A 102 -4.46 0.36 -13.08
N LEU A 103 -5.51 1.14 -13.34
CA LEU A 103 -6.53 1.40 -12.33
C LEU A 103 -7.24 0.11 -11.89
N ASP A 104 -7.56 -0.77 -12.84
CA ASP A 104 -8.26 -2.02 -12.56
C ASP A 104 -7.39 -2.98 -11.73
N ASP A 105 -6.10 -3.10 -12.07
CA ASP A 105 -5.12 -3.88 -11.31
C ASP A 105 -4.94 -3.33 -9.90
N PHE A 106 -4.86 -2.00 -9.75
CA PHE A 106 -4.79 -1.37 -8.45
C PHE A 106 -6.05 -1.67 -7.64
N LEU A 107 -7.25 -1.54 -8.20
CA LEU A 107 -8.48 -1.84 -7.48
C LEU A 107 -8.54 -3.33 -7.07
N ALA A 108 -8.16 -4.26 -7.95
CA ALA A 108 -8.01 -5.68 -7.63
C ALA A 108 -7.07 -5.89 -6.42
N SER A 109 -5.92 -5.21 -6.40
CA SER A 109 -4.99 -5.25 -5.26
C SER A 109 -5.63 -4.75 -3.96
N GLN A 110 -6.49 -3.72 -4.04
CA GLN A 110 -7.15 -3.17 -2.85
C GLN A 110 -8.23 -4.11 -2.31
N TRP A 111 -8.99 -4.79 -3.17
CA TRP A 111 -9.95 -5.81 -2.72
C TRP A 111 -9.25 -6.98 -2.04
N GLN A 112 -8.16 -7.48 -2.62
CA GLN A 112 -7.39 -8.55 -1.97
C GLN A 112 -6.77 -8.06 -0.66
N ALA A 113 -6.29 -6.81 -0.61
CA ALA A 113 -5.76 -6.23 0.63
C ALA A 113 -6.83 -6.08 1.72
N GLU A 114 -8.08 -5.80 1.36
CA GLU A 114 -9.22 -5.74 2.27
C GLU A 114 -9.57 -7.12 2.83
N GLU A 115 -9.64 -8.14 1.98
CA GLU A 115 -9.88 -9.53 2.38
C GLU A 115 -8.78 -10.03 3.34
N LEU A 116 -7.52 -9.80 2.98
CA LEU A 116 -6.37 -10.17 3.80
C LEU A 116 -6.30 -9.40 5.12
N ALA A 117 -6.76 -8.14 5.14
CA ALA A 117 -6.80 -7.34 6.38
C ALA A 117 -7.77 -7.92 7.42
N ASN A 118 -8.74 -8.74 6.99
CA ASN A 118 -9.66 -9.47 7.84
C ASN A 118 -10.20 -8.61 9.00
N TYR A 119 -10.68 -7.42 8.66
CA TYR A 119 -10.91 -6.33 9.63
C TYR A 119 -11.76 -6.76 10.82
N GLN A 120 -12.80 -7.56 10.57
CA GLN A 120 -13.71 -8.00 11.61
C GLN A 120 -13.04 -8.93 12.62
N PHE A 121 -12.29 -9.92 12.16
CA PHE A 121 -11.54 -10.79 13.06
C PHE A 121 -10.47 -10.00 13.80
N THR A 122 -9.65 -9.22 13.07
CA THR A 122 -8.52 -8.48 13.64
C THR A 122 -8.96 -7.50 14.74
N CYS A 123 -10.12 -6.85 14.61
CA CYS A 123 -10.59 -5.85 15.57
C CYS A 123 -11.52 -6.40 16.66
N PHE A 124 -12.30 -7.45 16.38
CA PHE A 124 -13.39 -7.86 17.27
C PHE A 124 -13.30 -9.30 17.78
N ALA A 125 -12.46 -10.15 17.19
CA ALA A 125 -12.29 -11.50 17.69
C ALA A 125 -11.55 -11.49 19.05
N ASN A 126 -11.90 -12.45 19.89
CA ASN A 126 -11.29 -12.61 21.21
C ASN A 126 -9.96 -13.37 21.11
N TYR A 127 -8.87 -12.69 20.70
CA TYR A 127 -7.53 -13.27 20.67
C TYR A 127 -6.53 -12.48 21.50
N THR A 128 -5.45 -13.14 21.89
CA THR A 128 -4.32 -12.54 22.61
C THR A 128 -3.02 -12.78 21.86
N ILE A 129 -2.10 -11.82 21.90
CA ILE A 129 -0.75 -11.95 21.31
C ILE A 129 0.20 -12.40 22.41
N LEU A 130 0.85 -13.55 22.23
CA LEU A 130 1.67 -14.18 23.27
C LEU A 130 2.96 -13.40 23.59
N ALA A 131 3.58 -12.80 22.58
CA ALA A 131 4.85 -12.11 22.71
C ALA A 131 4.89 -10.85 21.82
N PRO A 132 4.18 -9.77 22.20
CA PRO A 132 4.02 -8.59 21.34
C PRO A 132 5.33 -7.83 21.04
N THR A 133 6.41 -8.12 21.77
CA THR A 133 7.71 -7.45 21.62
C THR A 133 8.76 -8.31 20.92
N ASN A 134 8.41 -9.49 20.41
CA ASN A 134 9.37 -10.42 19.81
C ASN A 134 9.74 -10.06 18.35
N GLY A 135 9.22 -8.96 17.81
CA GLY A 135 9.48 -8.53 16.44
C GLY A 135 8.66 -9.28 15.38
N ASN A 136 7.69 -10.11 15.78
CA ASN A 136 6.75 -10.71 14.84
C ASN A 136 5.95 -9.62 14.12
N ASP A 137 5.91 -9.73 12.80
CA ASP A 137 5.12 -8.84 11.95
C ASP A 137 3.67 -9.35 11.88
N TYR A 138 2.77 -8.58 12.49
CA TYR A 138 1.32 -8.81 12.46
C TYR A 138 0.59 -7.84 11.51
N ASP A 139 1.30 -7.23 10.54
CA ASP A 139 0.83 -6.19 9.60
C ASP A 139 -0.53 -6.50 8.94
N GLY A 140 -1.60 -6.20 9.68
CA GLY A 140 -2.99 -6.25 9.25
C GLY A 140 -3.56 -7.63 8.91
N THR A 141 -2.75 -8.67 8.67
CA THR A 141 -3.24 -9.97 8.18
C THR A 141 -3.35 -11.02 9.26
N VAL A 142 -4.14 -10.74 10.30
CA VAL A 142 -4.33 -11.64 11.43
C VAL A 142 -5.54 -12.53 11.21
N ASN A 143 -5.37 -13.84 11.43
CA ASN A 143 -6.41 -14.87 11.37
C ASN A 143 -6.16 -15.94 12.42
N ALA A 144 -7.06 -16.91 12.58
CA ALA A 144 -6.94 -17.97 13.60
C ALA A 144 -5.68 -18.84 13.47
N GLU A 145 -5.05 -18.88 12.29
CA GLU A 145 -3.83 -19.66 12.01
C GLU A 145 -2.54 -18.85 12.20
N THR A 146 -2.65 -17.56 12.51
CA THR A 146 -1.50 -16.66 12.63
C THR A 146 -0.59 -17.06 13.80
N GLY A 147 0.70 -17.24 13.55
CA GLY A 147 1.65 -17.64 14.58
C GLY A 147 1.76 -16.63 15.72
N GLY A 148 1.71 -17.12 16.97
CA GLY A 148 1.89 -16.28 18.16
C GLY A 148 0.63 -15.54 18.63
N ILE A 149 -0.54 -15.83 18.05
CA ILE A 149 -1.84 -15.47 18.64
C ILE A 149 -2.50 -16.71 19.27
N VAL A 150 -3.32 -16.49 20.30
CA VAL A 150 -4.19 -17.50 20.89
C VAL A 150 -5.62 -16.98 20.88
N VAL A 151 -6.49 -17.68 20.15
CA VAL A 151 -7.93 -17.39 20.09
C VAL A 151 -8.62 -18.02 21.30
N SER A 152 -9.40 -17.22 22.01
CA SER A 152 -10.20 -17.64 23.17
C SER A 152 -11.67 -17.78 22.78
N PRO A 153 -12.46 -18.64 23.47
CA PRO A 153 -13.90 -18.73 23.25
C PRO A 153 -14.60 -17.39 23.55
N GLY A 154 -15.42 -16.87 22.64
CA GLY A 154 -16.12 -15.59 22.79
C GLY A 154 -16.50 -14.95 21.45
N GLN A 155 -17.34 -13.91 21.49
CA GLN A 155 -18.04 -13.31 20.33
C GLN A 155 -17.12 -13.07 19.12
N ILE A 156 -17.53 -13.64 17.98
CA ILE A 156 -16.87 -13.64 16.66
C ILE A 156 -15.64 -14.56 16.64
N THR A 157 -15.85 -15.82 16.31
CA THR A 157 -14.78 -16.69 15.80
C THR A 157 -14.51 -16.33 14.32
N ALA A 158 -13.34 -16.68 13.79
CA ALA A 158 -13.05 -16.50 12.35
C ALA A 158 -14.07 -17.20 11.44
N ASP A 159 -14.80 -18.19 11.99
CA ASP A 159 -15.81 -19.00 11.31
C ASP A 159 -17.23 -18.38 11.35
N ASP A 160 -17.44 -17.29 12.11
CA ASP A 160 -18.73 -16.60 12.22
C ASP A 160 -19.00 -15.60 11.06
N LEU A 161 -18.10 -15.54 10.05
CA LEU A 161 -18.17 -14.66 8.87
C LEU A 161 -18.01 -15.43 7.55
#